data_AF-A0A349GMT9-F1
#
_entry.id   AF-A0A349GMT9-F1
#
_cell.length_a   1.000
_cell.length_b   1.000
_cell.length_c   1.000
_cell.angle_alpha   90.00
_cell.angle_beta   90.00
_cell.angle_gamma   90.00
#
_symmetry.space_group_name_H-M   'P 1'
#
loop_
_entity.id
_entity.type
_entity.pdbx_description
1 polymer ?
#
loop_
_entity_poly.entity_id
_entity_poly.type
_entity_poly.pdbx_seq_one_letter_code
_entity_poly.pdbx_strand_id
1 'polypeptide(L)' 'FVEVLDAPKRIGLCVTDTDMLTPKKSVTAVIGVSQKPLAPRRKGCQICSMREKCQFRKKGGHCGF' A
#
# COMPACT_ATOMS: atom_id res chain seq x y z
N PHE A 1 -2.38 -17.62 -2.04
CA PHE A 1 -2.09 -16.23 -2.47
C PHE A 1 -0.86 -16.15 -3.36
N VAL A 2 0.29 -16.64 -2.90
CA VAL A 2 1.56 -16.62 -3.67
C VAL A 2 1.41 -17.23 -5.07
N GLU A 3 0.63 -18.32 -5.19
CA GLU A 3 0.30 -18.93 -6.49
C GLU A 3 -0.63 -18.10 -7.38
N VAL A 4 -1.61 -17.40 -6.79
CA VAL A 4 -2.56 -16.54 -7.55
C VAL A 4 -1.82 -15.41 -8.27
N LEU A 5 -0.72 -14.93 -7.70
CA LEU A 5 0.17 -13.94 -8.30
C LEU A 5 1.23 -14.55 -9.24
N ASP A 6 1.27 -15.88 -9.37
CA ASP A 6 2.34 -16.63 -10.04
C ASP A 6 3.76 -16.22 -9.54
N ALA A 7 3.84 -15.83 -8.27
CA ALA A 7 5.05 -15.29 -7.66
C ALA A 7 6.23 -16.28 -7.61
N PRO A 8 6.04 -17.62 -7.46
CA PRO A 8 7.15 -18.57 -7.51
C PRO A 8 7.87 -18.53 -8.85
N LYS A 9 7.13 -18.46 -9.97
CA LYS A 9 7.72 -18.43 -11.32
C LYS A 9 8.30 -17.08 -11.68
N ARG A 10 7.65 -15.99 -11.25
CA ARG A 10 8.04 -14.63 -11.63
C ARG A 10 9.22 -14.09 -10.84
N ILE A 11 9.25 -14.33 -9.53
CA ILE A 11 10.21 -13.72 -8.62
C ILE A 11 10.88 -14.72 -7.65
N GLY A 12 10.58 -16.02 -7.76
CA GLY A 12 11.16 -17.03 -6.88
C GLY A 12 10.67 -16.98 -5.43
N LEU A 13 9.51 -16.37 -5.17
CA LEU A 13 8.93 -16.30 -3.83
C LEU A 13 8.05 -17.53 -3.58
N CYS A 14 8.43 -18.36 -2.59
CA CYS A 14 7.75 -19.60 -2.24
C CYS A 14 7.25 -19.60 -0.79
N VAL A 15 6.42 -20.59 -0.46
CA VAL A 15 5.86 -20.83 0.88
C VAL A 15 6.25 -22.25 1.31
N THR A 16 6.72 -22.42 2.54
CA THR A 16 6.99 -23.75 3.13
C THR A 16 5.69 -24.43 3.58
N ASP A 17 5.77 -25.71 3.91
CA ASP A 17 4.70 -26.47 4.58
C ASP A 17 4.21 -25.87 5.92
N THR A 18 5.04 -25.02 6.52
CA THR A 18 4.82 -24.30 7.77
C THR A 18 4.39 -22.83 7.55
N ASP A 19 3.91 -22.50 6.35
CA ASP A 19 3.45 -21.17 5.93
C ASP A 19 4.52 -20.06 6.00
N MET A 20 5.81 -20.41 6.03
CA MET A 20 6.90 -19.43 6.03
C MET A 20 7.30 -19.04 4.60
N LEU A 21 7.44 -17.74 4.35
CA LEU A 21 7.95 -17.24 3.07
C LEU A 21 9.44 -17.53 2.92
N THR A 22 9.82 -17.99 1.72
CA THR A 22 11.21 -18.21 1.34
C THR A 22 11.49 -17.44 0.03
N PRO A 23 12.40 -16.45 0.04
CA PRO A 23 13.26 -15.98 1.14
C PRO A 23 12.53 -15.33 2.33
N LYS A 24 13.10 -15.41 3.55
CA LYS A 24 12.44 -14.98 4.80
C LYS A 24 12.22 -13.46 4.94
N LYS A 25 13.04 -12.63 4.29
CA LYS A 25 12.84 -11.17 4.24
C LYS A 25 11.89 -10.78 3.10
N SER A 26 10.69 -11.37 3.12
CA SER A 26 9.63 -11.14 2.14
C SER A 26 8.34 -10.78 2.87
N VAL A 27 7.49 -9.98 2.23
CA VAL A 27 6.18 -9.58 2.76
C VAL A 27 5.13 -9.86 1.70
N THR A 28 4.01 -10.44 2.12
CA THR A 28 2.81 -10.58 1.29
C THR A 28 1.63 -9.98 2.05
N ALA A 29 0.72 -9.32 1.33
CA ALA A 29 -0.45 -8.68 1.93
C ALA A 29 -1.60 -8.62 0.93
N VAL A 30 -2.83 -8.64 1.43
CA VAL A 30 -4.04 -8.36 0.66
C VAL A 30 -4.46 -6.91 0.95
N ILE A 31 -4.71 -6.15 -0.11
CA ILE A 31 -5.05 -4.72 -0.01
C ILE A 31 -6.42 -4.50 -0.65
N GLY A 32 -7.29 -3.72 0.01
CA GLY A 32 -8.55 -3.26 -0.56
C GLY A 32 -9.75 -4.20 -0.40
N VAL A 33 -9.79 -5.02 0.64
CA VAL A 33 -10.97 -5.88 0.95
C VAL A 33 -12.08 -5.02 1.57
N SER A 34 -13.25 -4.96 0.93
CA SER A 34 -14.44 -4.27 1.46
C SER A 34 -15.72 -4.91 0.92
N GLN A 35 -16.76 -5.04 1.74
CA GLN A 35 -18.08 -5.52 1.31
C GLN A 35 -18.86 -4.50 0.48
N LYS A 36 -18.52 -3.21 0.61
CA LYS A 36 -19.14 -2.10 -0.11
C LYS A 36 -18.06 -1.31 -0.85
N PRO A 37 -18.39 -0.66 -1.98
CA PRO A 37 -17.47 0.26 -2.64
C PRO A 37 -16.93 1.28 -1.63
N LEU A 38 -15.61 1.38 -1.51
CA LEU A 38 -15.00 2.39 -0.67
C LEU A 38 -15.28 3.76 -1.30
N ALA A 39 -15.80 4.69 -0.50
CA ALA A 39 -15.97 6.07 -0.97
C ALA A 39 -14.61 6.61 -1.45
N PRO A 40 -14.56 7.32 -2.58
CA PRO A 40 -13.32 7.91 -3.04
C PRO A 40 -12.77 8.80 -1.93
N ARG A 41 -11.56 8.48 -1.45
CA ARG A 41 -10.87 9.37 -0.52
C ARG A 41 -10.71 10.70 -1.25
N ARG A 42 -11.36 11.74 -0.75
CA ARG A 42 -11.01 13.11 -1.11
C ARG A 42 -9.50 13.23 -0.84
N LYS A 43 -8.77 13.87 -1.73
CA LYS A 43 -7.34 14.17 -1.58
C LYS A 43 -7.17 15.67 -1.79
N GLY A 44 -6.26 16.28 -1.04
CA GLY A 44 -5.93 17.69 -1.20
C GLY A 44 -5.70 18.39 0.13
N CYS A 45 -5.16 19.60 0.06
CA CYS A 45 -4.81 20.38 1.26
C CYS A 45 -6.01 20.72 2.14
N GLN A 46 -7.24 20.73 1.60
CA GLN A 46 -8.45 21.13 2.33
C GLN A 46 -8.84 20.17 3.46
N ILE A 47 -8.58 18.88 3.27
CA ILE A 47 -8.93 17.79 4.19
C ILE A 47 -7.69 17.19 4.88
N CYS A 48 -6.52 17.79 4.67
CA CYS A 48 -5.26 17.31 5.21
C CYS A 48 -5.16 17.65 6.69
N SER A 49 -4.85 16.67 7.54
CA SER A 49 -4.65 16.89 8.99
C SER A 49 -3.49 17.86 9.28
N MET A 50 -2.53 17.96 8.36
CA MET A 50 -1.39 18.87 8.46
C MET A 50 -1.69 20.26 7.90
N ARG A 51 -2.90 20.53 7.38
CA ARG A 51 -3.24 21.74 6.64
C ARG A 51 -2.68 23.00 7.29
N GLU A 52 -3.04 23.30 8.53
CA GLU A 52 -2.69 24.55 9.21
C GLU A 52 -1.19 24.78 9.38
N LYS A 53 -0.43 23.70 9.57
CA LYS A 53 1.03 23.74 9.82
C LYS A 53 1.89 23.25 8.65
N CYS A 54 1.29 22.96 7.49
CA CYS A 54 2.01 22.45 6.33
C CYS A 54 2.87 23.54 5.67
N GLN A 55 4.19 23.34 5.65
CA GLN A 55 5.13 24.28 5.03
C GLN A 55 5.05 24.26 3.50
N PHE A 56 4.76 23.11 2.88
CA PHE A 56 4.61 23.00 1.43
C PHE A 56 3.46 23.87 0.93
N ARG A 57 2.30 23.80 1.59
CA ARG A 57 1.12 24.64 1.28
C ARG A 57 1.44 26.12 1.43
N LYS A 58 2.15 26.51 2.50
CA LYS A 58 2.52 27.91 2.77
C LYS A 58 3.46 28.47 1.70
N LYS A 59 4.36 27.64 1.18
CA LYS A 59 5.27 27.99 0.08
C LYS A 59 4.60 27.94 -1.31
N GLY A 60 3.32 27.57 -1.40
CA GLY A 60 2.60 27.44 -2.67
C GLY A 60 2.86 26.13 -3.44
N GLY A 61 3.54 25.15 -2.83
CA GLY A 61 3.78 23.83 -3.42
C GLY A 61 2.79 22.75 -2.95
N HIS A 62 2.97 21.52 -3.45
CA HIS A 62 2.22 20.34 -3.01
C HIS A 62 3.11 19.34 -2.26
N CYS A 63 2.49 18.53 -1.39
CA CYS A 63 3.15 17.40 -0.74
C CYS A 63 2.73 16.08 -1.40
N GLY A 64 3.65 15.12 -1.47
CA GLY A 64 3.51 13.94 -2.33
C GLY A 64 3.95 14.27 -3.75
N PHE A 65 4.88 13.46 -4.27
CA PHE A 65 5.33 13.50 -5.66
C PHE A 65 4.17 13.23 -6.62
#